data_AF-A0A0V0WT45-F1
#
_entry.id   AF-A0A0V0WT45-F1
#
_cell.length_a   1.000
_cell.length_b   1.000
_cell.length_c   1.000
_cell.angle_alpha   90.00
_cell.angle_beta   90.00
_cell.angle_gamma   90.00
#
_symmetry.space_group_name_H-M   'P 1'
#
loop_
_entity.id
_entity.type
_entity.pdbx_description
1 polymer ?
#
loop_
_entity_poly.entity_id
_entity_poly.type
_entity_poly.pdbx_seq_one_letter_code
_entity_poly.pdbx_strand_id
1 'polypeptide(L)'
;MAQIFQNIRNDIWNVIGDESRLVGKLFAKIEQKTGKSRYQAAVMLAIVICVLLIVSPGAALLCNCICIGYPAMKTLIEMQSSENVNCKQWMSYWVIFGFFRLVDYFAECISFIIPIYWPLKCIFFVWLFTPSCLGAATLYENDIWNVIGDESRLVGKLFAKIEQKTGKSRYQAAVMLAIVICVLLIVSPGAGLLCNCICVGYPAMKTLIEMQSSENVNCKQWMTYWVIFGFFRLVDYFAECISFIIPIYWPLKCIFFVWLFTPSCLGGATLYEKFFQSRYSEFISGCTTAVEITT
;
A
#
# COMPACT_ATOMS: atom_id res chain seq x y z
N MET A 1 9.81 7.60 -24.46
CA MET A 1 10.83 7.07 -23.51
C MET A 1 11.87 8.11 -23.09
N ALA A 2 12.52 8.84 -24.00
CA ALA A 2 13.55 9.83 -23.64
C ALA A 2 13.06 10.90 -22.65
N GLN A 3 11.86 11.48 -22.87
CA GLN A 3 11.30 12.49 -21.98
C GLN A 3 11.03 11.96 -20.55
N ILE A 4 10.52 10.74 -20.42
CA ILE A 4 10.24 10.11 -19.12
C ILE A 4 11.55 9.92 -18.34
N PHE A 5 12.60 9.45 -19.03
CA PHE A 5 13.91 9.27 -18.40
C PHE A 5 14.50 10.61 -17.92
N GLN A 6 14.32 11.67 -18.69
CA GLN A 6 14.72 13.03 -18.30
C GLN A 6 13.96 13.52 -17.06
N ASN A 7 12.64 13.31 -17.04
CA ASN A 7 11.81 13.69 -15.90
C ASN A 7 12.19 12.92 -14.62
N ILE A 8 12.39 11.60 -14.71
CA ILE A 8 12.86 10.77 -13.57
C ILE A 8 14.22 11.26 -13.07
N ARG A 9 15.16 11.57 -13.99
CA ARG A 9 16.47 12.09 -13.61
C ARG A 9 16.36 13.40 -12.85
N ASN A 10 15.50 14.31 -13.31
CA ASN A 10 15.26 15.60 -12.66
C ASN A 10 14.60 15.43 -11.30
N ASP A 11 13.63 14.52 -11.17
CA ASP A 11 12.99 14.20 -9.88
C ASP A 11 14.02 13.69 -8.86
N ILE A 12 14.88 12.75 -9.27
CA ILE A 12 15.96 12.22 -8.42
C ILE A 12 16.90 13.36 -8.01
N TRP A 13 17.32 14.19 -8.97
CA TRP A 13 18.20 15.32 -8.71
C TRP A 13 17.61 16.30 -7.70
N ASN A 14 16.33 16.64 -7.83
CA ASN A 14 15.63 17.53 -6.92
C ASN A 14 15.57 16.95 -5.49
N VAL A 15 15.33 15.64 -5.36
CA VAL A 15 15.24 14.97 -4.06
C VAL A 15 16.60 14.89 -3.35
N ILE A 16 17.68 14.60 -4.07
CA ILE A 16 19.03 14.52 -3.49
C ILE A 16 19.70 15.89 -3.32
N GLY A 17 19.27 16.88 -4.12
CA GLY A 17 19.78 18.25 -4.08
C GLY A 17 19.18 19.09 -2.95
N ASP A 18 17.93 18.80 -2.54
CA ASP A 18 17.21 19.57 -1.53
C ASP A 18 17.70 19.30 -0.10
N GLU A 19 18.63 20.13 0.38
CA GLU A 19 19.20 20.06 1.72
C GLU A 19 18.23 20.42 2.85
N SER A 20 17.05 20.97 2.55
CA SER A 20 16.01 21.14 3.58
C SER A 20 15.49 19.79 4.08
N ARG A 21 15.52 18.77 3.22
CA ARG A 21 15.02 17.43 3.50
C ARG A 21 16.10 16.51 4.07
N LEU A 22 15.67 15.53 4.86
CA LEU A 22 16.55 14.52 5.45
C LEU A 22 17.42 13.81 4.40
N VAL A 23 16.84 13.49 3.24
CA VAL A 23 17.54 12.80 2.14
C VAL A 23 18.67 13.68 1.59
N GLY A 24 18.41 14.96 1.29
CA GLY A 24 19.45 15.88 0.83
C GLY A 24 20.57 16.07 1.85
N LYS A 25 20.24 16.19 3.15
CA LYS A 25 21.25 16.25 4.23
C LYS A 25 22.13 14.99 4.30
N LEU A 26 21.54 13.81 4.11
CA LEU A 26 22.28 12.54 4.06
C LEU A 26 23.23 12.51 2.87
N PHE A 27 22.76 12.89 1.68
CA PHE A 27 23.59 12.93 0.47
C PHE A 27 24.67 14.00 0.55
N ALA A 28 24.41 15.16 1.17
CA ALA A 28 25.41 16.18 1.44
C ALA A 28 26.51 15.66 2.37
N LYS A 29 26.16 14.92 3.44
CA LYS A 29 27.15 14.26 4.31
C LYS A 29 27.96 13.19 3.58
N ILE A 30 27.33 12.42 2.69
CA ILE A 30 28.02 11.40 1.89
C ILE A 30 28.98 12.07 0.90
N GLU A 31 28.54 13.11 0.21
CA GLU A 31 29.36 13.90 -0.71
C GLU A 31 30.56 14.51 0.01
N GLN A 32 30.35 15.13 1.19
CA GLN A 32 31.42 15.68 2.01
C GLN A 32 32.44 14.62 2.46
N LYS A 33 32.00 13.41 2.83
CA LYS A 33 32.88 12.34 3.29
C LYS A 33 33.60 11.58 2.19
N THR A 34 32.95 11.40 1.03
CA THR A 34 33.45 10.53 -0.05
C THR A 34 34.06 11.31 -1.20
N GLY A 35 33.81 12.63 -1.29
CA GLY A 35 34.18 13.46 -2.44
C GLY A 35 33.45 13.11 -3.74
N LYS A 36 32.50 12.18 -3.71
CA LYS A 36 31.71 11.76 -4.88
C LYS A 36 30.46 12.61 -5.02
N SER A 37 30.04 12.85 -6.25
CA SER A 37 28.80 13.59 -6.50
C SER A 37 27.58 12.86 -5.95
N ARG A 38 26.57 13.61 -5.50
CA ARG A 38 25.31 13.04 -4.96
C ARG A 38 24.66 12.05 -5.91
N TYR A 39 24.71 12.32 -7.21
CA TYR A 39 24.15 11.44 -8.24
C TYR A 39 24.91 10.10 -8.30
N GLN A 40 26.25 10.12 -8.29
CA GLN A 40 27.05 8.89 -8.25
C GLN A 40 26.78 8.09 -6.98
N ALA A 41 26.66 8.76 -5.83
CA ALA A 41 26.29 8.12 -4.57
C ALA A 41 24.91 7.45 -4.65
N ALA A 42 23.92 8.12 -5.25
CA ALA A 42 22.57 7.58 -5.43
C ALA A 42 22.55 6.36 -6.36
N VAL A 43 23.31 6.41 -7.46
CA VAL A 43 23.46 5.26 -8.37
C VAL A 43 24.14 4.08 -7.68
N MET A 44 25.21 4.31 -6.92
CA MET A 44 25.86 3.24 -6.15
C MET A 44 24.91 2.64 -5.12
N LEU A 45 24.13 3.47 -4.42
CA LEU A 45 23.13 2.99 -3.46
C LEU A 45 22.06 2.14 -4.16
N ALA A 46 21.57 2.56 -5.33
CA ALA A 46 20.61 1.79 -6.10
C ALA A 46 21.17 0.43 -6.54
N ILE A 47 22.44 0.37 -6.97
CA ILE A 47 23.12 -0.89 -7.31
C ILE A 47 23.21 -1.80 -6.09
N VAL A 48 23.62 -1.27 -4.93
CA VAL A 48 23.68 -2.03 -3.67
C VAL A 48 22.30 -2.58 -3.29
N ILE A 49 21.25 -1.76 -3.38
CA ILE A 49 19.87 -2.21 -3.13
C ILE A 49 19.47 -3.32 -4.10
N CYS A 50 19.74 -3.18 -5.40
CA CYS A 50 19.46 -4.22 -6.39
C CYS A 50 20.18 -5.53 -6.07
N VAL A 51 21.46 -5.47 -5.67
CA VAL A 51 22.21 -6.66 -5.25
C VAL A 51 21.57 -7.27 -4.00
N LEU A 52 21.25 -6.48 -2.98
CA LEU A 52 20.59 -6.95 -1.77
C LEU A 52 19.23 -7.59 -2.05
N LEU A 53 18.47 -7.07 -3.01
CA LEU A 53 17.20 -7.67 -3.43
C LEU A 53 17.36 -9.04 -4.12
N ILE A 54 18.53 -9.34 -4.68
CA ILE A 54 18.80 -10.64 -5.32
C ILE A 54 19.32 -11.65 -4.30
N VAL A 55 20.26 -11.24 -3.44
CA VAL A 55 21.04 -12.19 -2.62
C VAL A 55 20.62 -12.27 -1.16
N SER A 56 19.85 -11.29 -0.65
CA SER A 56 19.52 -11.24 0.77
C SER A 56 18.33 -12.12 1.13
N PRO A 57 18.39 -12.90 2.23
CA PRO A 57 17.22 -13.57 2.80
C PRO A 57 16.09 -12.57 3.16
N GLY A 58 16.45 -11.31 3.44
CA GLY A 58 15.51 -10.23 3.74
C GLY A 58 15.02 -9.43 2.53
N ALA A 59 15.25 -9.91 1.30
CA ALA A 59 14.86 -9.20 0.07
C ALA A 59 13.38 -8.81 0.04
N ALA A 60 12.50 -9.70 0.53
CA ALA A 60 11.06 -9.45 0.63
C ALA A 60 10.75 -8.24 1.53
N LEU A 61 11.36 -8.20 2.71
CA LEU A 61 11.16 -7.12 3.68
C LEU A 61 11.73 -5.81 3.13
N LEU A 62 12.93 -5.82 2.54
CA LEU A 62 13.55 -4.66 1.91
C LEU A 62 12.68 -4.10 0.78
N CYS A 63 12.20 -4.96 -0.12
CA CYS A 63 11.31 -4.57 -1.21
C CYS A 63 10.02 -3.93 -0.68
N ASN A 64 9.40 -4.54 0.34
CA ASN A 64 8.18 -4.01 0.94
C ASN A 64 8.42 -2.64 1.60
N CYS A 65 9.53 -2.46 2.33
CA CYS A 65 9.90 -1.16 2.89
C CYS A 65 9.98 -0.06 1.83
N ILE A 66 10.59 -0.35 0.67
CA ILE A 66 10.68 0.59 -0.45
C ILE A 66 9.28 0.90 -1.03
N CYS A 67 8.47 -0.13 -1.25
CA CYS A 67 7.13 0.01 -1.82
C CYS A 67 6.13 0.68 -0.86
N ILE A 68 6.38 0.67 0.45
CA ILE A 68 5.45 1.25 1.43
C ILE A 68 5.92 2.65 1.83
N GLY A 69 7.22 2.82 2.10
CA GLY A 69 7.74 4.01 2.78
C GLY A 69 7.47 5.31 2.04
N TYR A 70 7.94 5.43 0.79
CA TYR A 70 7.74 6.65 0.01
C TYR A 70 6.25 6.88 -0.35
N PRO A 71 5.52 5.89 -0.88
CA PRO A 71 4.10 6.06 -1.20
C PRO A 71 3.25 6.42 0.01
N ALA A 72 3.46 5.81 1.18
CA ALA A 72 2.70 6.14 2.39
C ALA A 72 2.92 7.58 2.83
N MET A 73 4.18 8.03 2.86
CA MET A 73 4.51 9.42 3.18
C MET A 73 3.82 10.40 2.21
N LYS A 74 3.91 10.15 0.90
CA LYS A 74 3.30 11.04 -0.10
C LYS A 74 1.77 11.00 -0.05
N THR A 75 1.18 9.82 0.16
CA THR A 75 -0.27 9.64 0.35
C THR A 75 -0.76 10.49 1.54
N LEU A 76 -0.06 10.45 2.67
CA LEU A 76 -0.43 11.23 3.87
C LEU A 76 -0.30 12.74 3.66
N ILE A 77 0.73 13.20 2.94
CA ILE A 77 0.90 14.62 2.59
C ILE A 77 -0.25 15.09 1.70
N GLU A 78 -0.59 14.31 0.67
CA GLU A 78 -1.67 14.64 -0.28
C GLU A 78 -3.06 14.62 0.39
N MET A 79 -3.27 13.78 1.41
CA MET A 79 -4.53 13.80 2.17
C MET A 79 -4.76 15.08 2.96
N GLN A 80 -3.71 15.90 3.17
CA GLN A 80 -3.80 17.17 3.88
C GLN A 80 -3.97 18.36 2.93
N SER A 81 -3.60 18.23 1.66
CA SER A 81 -3.86 19.29 0.69
C SER A 81 -5.36 19.40 0.44
N SER A 82 -5.89 20.63 0.44
CA SER A 82 -7.29 20.92 0.14
C SER A 82 -7.67 20.56 -1.30
N GLU A 83 -6.68 20.52 -2.18
CA GLU A 83 -6.84 20.07 -3.56
C GLU A 83 -6.53 18.57 -3.61
N ASN A 84 -7.56 17.73 -3.79
CA ASN A 84 -7.44 16.26 -3.93
C ASN A 84 -6.83 15.85 -5.30
N VAL A 85 -5.81 16.56 -5.78
CA VAL A 85 -5.35 16.50 -7.18
C VAL A 85 -4.85 15.11 -7.55
N ASN A 86 -4.22 14.39 -6.61
CA ASN A 86 -3.65 13.07 -6.88
C ASN A 86 -4.35 11.90 -6.17
N CYS A 87 -5.59 12.08 -5.70
CA CYS A 87 -6.34 11.03 -4.98
C CYS A 87 -6.41 9.72 -5.80
N LYS A 88 -6.75 9.82 -7.10
CA LYS A 88 -6.83 8.65 -7.99
C LYS A 88 -5.50 7.93 -8.15
N GLN A 89 -4.39 8.66 -8.31
CA GLN A 89 -3.07 8.06 -8.46
C GLN A 89 -2.69 7.20 -7.24
N TRP A 90 -2.87 7.72 -6.02
CA TRP A 90 -2.53 6.98 -4.80
C TRP A 90 -3.52 5.86 -4.49
N MET A 91 -4.83 6.05 -4.72
CA MET A 91 -5.81 4.97 -4.56
C MET A 91 -5.53 3.81 -5.54
N SER A 92 -5.26 4.10 -6.82
CA SER A 92 -4.86 3.08 -7.79
C SER A 92 -3.60 2.34 -7.36
N TYR A 93 -2.58 3.10 -6.92
CA TYR A 93 -1.31 2.52 -6.45
C TYR A 93 -1.55 1.49 -5.35
N TRP A 94 -2.32 1.88 -4.33
CA TRP A 94 -2.58 1.06 -3.17
C TRP A 94 -3.47 -0.15 -3.47
N VAL A 95 -4.45 -0.01 -4.36
CA VAL A 95 -5.24 -1.15 -4.82
C VAL A 95 -4.36 -2.18 -5.54
N ILE A 96 -3.48 -1.72 -6.44
CA ILE A 96 -2.53 -2.60 -7.14
C ILE A 96 -1.59 -3.27 -6.13
N PHE A 97 -1.06 -2.51 -5.16
CA PHE A 97 -0.27 -3.05 -4.05
C PHE A 97 -1.04 -4.12 -3.26
N GLY A 98 -2.33 -3.88 -2.99
CA GLY A 98 -3.26 -4.81 -2.38
C GLY A 98 -3.36 -6.12 -3.15
N PHE A 99 -3.63 -6.08 -4.45
CA PHE A 99 -3.70 -7.30 -5.27
C PHE A 99 -2.36 -8.04 -5.35
N PHE A 100 -1.25 -7.30 -5.44
CA PHE A 100 0.08 -7.90 -5.36
C PHE A 100 0.34 -8.62 -4.05
N ARG A 101 -0.38 -8.32 -2.96
CA ARG A 101 -0.30 -9.11 -1.72
C ARG A 101 -0.67 -10.58 -1.93
N LEU A 102 -1.63 -10.84 -2.82
CA LEU A 102 -2.10 -12.19 -3.13
C LEU A 102 -1.06 -12.95 -3.96
N VAL A 103 -0.43 -12.27 -4.92
CA VAL A 103 0.70 -12.83 -5.70
C VAL A 103 1.90 -13.09 -4.78
N ASP A 104 2.18 -12.16 -3.87
CA ASP A 104 3.26 -12.22 -2.90
C ASP A 104 3.18 -13.43 -1.96
N TYR A 105 1.99 -14.00 -1.77
CA TYR A 105 1.83 -15.24 -1.02
C TYR A 105 2.65 -16.38 -1.65
N PHE A 106 2.83 -16.36 -2.98
CA PHE A 106 3.62 -17.32 -3.74
C PHE A 106 5.02 -16.79 -4.09
N ALA A 107 5.44 -15.65 -3.52
CA ALA A 107 6.69 -14.97 -3.91
C ALA A 107 7.93 -15.85 -3.72
N GLU A 108 7.95 -16.73 -2.73
CA GLU A 108 9.07 -17.66 -2.51
C GLU A 108 9.20 -18.65 -3.68
N CYS A 109 8.09 -19.26 -4.10
CA CYS A 109 8.06 -20.13 -5.28
C CYS A 109 8.46 -19.37 -6.55
N ILE A 110 7.96 -18.15 -6.74
CA ILE A 110 8.28 -17.32 -7.90
C ILE A 110 9.77 -16.95 -7.89
N SER A 111 10.32 -16.56 -6.74
CA SER A 111 11.72 -16.17 -6.59
C SER A 111 12.68 -17.34 -6.79
N PHE A 112 12.25 -18.56 -6.42
CA PHE A 112 13.00 -19.78 -6.69
C PHE A 112 13.13 -20.03 -8.21
N ILE A 113 12.07 -19.77 -8.98
CA ILE A 113 12.07 -19.93 -10.44
C ILE A 113 12.77 -18.75 -11.14
N ILE A 114 12.54 -17.54 -10.64
CA ILE A 114 13.01 -16.27 -11.21
C ILE A 114 13.78 -15.51 -10.12
N PRO A 115 15.11 -15.70 -10.01
CA PRO A 115 15.93 -15.07 -8.96
C PRO A 115 15.91 -13.52 -8.97
N ILE A 116 15.49 -12.91 -10.08
CA ILE A 116 15.36 -11.46 -10.24
C ILE A 116 13.95 -10.93 -9.91
N TYR A 117 13.05 -11.76 -9.35
CA TYR A 117 11.68 -11.39 -9.02
C TYR A 117 11.60 -10.14 -8.12
N TRP A 118 12.36 -10.08 -7.03
CA TRP A 118 12.33 -8.94 -6.10
C TRP A 118 12.80 -7.62 -6.75
N PRO A 119 13.93 -7.58 -7.48
CA PRO A 119 14.29 -6.41 -8.29
C PRO A 119 13.20 -6.00 -9.29
N LEU A 120 12.63 -6.96 -10.04
CA LEU A 120 11.60 -6.67 -11.04
C LEU A 120 10.35 -6.06 -10.39
N LYS A 121 9.90 -6.66 -9.28
CA LYS A 121 8.80 -6.13 -8.48
C LYS A 121 9.12 -4.71 -7.99
N CYS A 122 10.31 -4.50 -7.42
CA CYS A 122 10.69 -3.19 -6.92
C CYS A 122 10.70 -2.13 -8.04
N ILE A 123 11.25 -2.45 -9.21
CA ILE A 123 11.24 -1.55 -10.38
C ILE A 123 9.81 -1.24 -10.82
N PHE A 124 8.95 -2.26 -10.89
CA PHE A 124 7.54 -2.09 -11.22
C PHE A 124 6.82 -1.16 -10.25
N PHE A 125 7.00 -1.35 -8.93
CA PHE A 125 6.39 -0.47 -7.93
C PHE A 125 6.96 0.95 -7.95
N VAL A 126 8.27 1.10 -8.18
CA VAL A 126 8.89 2.42 -8.40
C VAL A 126 8.23 3.12 -9.58
N TRP A 127 8.02 2.41 -10.69
CA TRP A 127 7.31 2.96 -11.84
C TRP A 127 5.85 3.36 -11.51
N LEU A 128 5.14 2.55 -10.70
CA LEU A 128 3.76 2.85 -10.29
C LEU A 128 3.65 4.14 -9.46
N PHE A 129 4.54 4.34 -8.47
CA PHE A 129 4.43 5.49 -7.56
C PHE A 129 5.18 6.75 -8.01
N THR A 130 6.05 6.65 -9.02
CA THR A 130 6.84 7.80 -9.48
C THR A 130 5.90 8.87 -10.07
N PRO A 131 5.90 10.11 -9.54
CA PRO A 131 4.98 11.17 -9.99
C PRO A 131 5.09 11.45 -11.50
N SER A 132 6.30 11.41 -12.06
CA SER A 132 6.54 11.61 -13.49
C SER A 132 5.96 10.54 -14.42
N CYS A 133 5.61 9.36 -13.90
CA CYS A 133 5.12 8.24 -14.70
C CYS A 133 3.60 8.06 -14.62
N LEU A 134 2.97 8.46 -13.51
CA LEU A 134 1.55 8.19 -13.20
C LEU A 134 1.13 6.73 -13.50
N GLY A 135 2.07 5.79 -13.32
CA GLY A 135 1.92 4.42 -13.81
C GLY A 135 0.70 3.70 -13.22
N ALA A 136 0.39 3.99 -11.94
CA ALA A 136 -0.78 3.44 -11.28
C ALA A 136 -2.11 3.96 -11.87
N ALA A 137 -2.23 5.25 -12.14
CA ALA A 137 -3.41 5.82 -12.79
C ALA A 137 -3.58 5.26 -14.21
N THR A 138 -2.50 5.17 -15.00
CA THR A 138 -2.55 4.61 -16.35
C THR A 138 -2.98 3.14 -16.37
N LEU A 139 -2.43 2.32 -15.46
CA LEU A 139 -2.82 0.90 -15.35
C LEU A 139 -4.30 0.76 -14.97
N TYR A 140 -4.79 1.63 -14.08
CA TYR A 140 -6.20 1.65 -13.70
C TYR A 140 -7.12 1.95 -14.88
N GLU A 141 -6.82 2.99 -15.67
CA GLU A 141 -7.66 3.41 -16.79
C GLU A 141 -7.70 2.38 -17.92
N ASN A 142 -6.58 1.72 -18.20
CA ASN A 142 -6.49 0.77 -19.32
C ASN A 142 -6.99 -0.63 -18.96
N ASP A 143 -6.58 -1.17 -17.80
CA ASP A 143 -6.76 -2.60 -17.49
C ASP A 143 -7.86 -2.83 -16.45
N ILE A 144 -7.89 -2.03 -15.39
CA ILE A 144 -8.76 -2.28 -14.24
C ILE A 144 -10.20 -1.80 -14.53
N TRP A 145 -10.37 -0.69 -15.26
CA TRP A 145 -11.67 -0.09 -15.56
C TRP A 145 -12.68 -1.10 -16.15
N ASN A 146 -12.27 -1.85 -17.17
CA ASN A 146 -13.15 -2.77 -17.88
C ASN A 146 -13.54 -3.99 -17.03
N VAL A 147 -12.62 -4.48 -16.20
CA VAL A 147 -12.83 -5.69 -15.38
C VAL A 147 -13.83 -5.44 -14.23
N ILE A 148 -13.79 -4.26 -13.61
CA ILE A 148 -14.70 -3.93 -12.48
C ILE A 148 -16.18 -3.92 -12.91
N GLY A 149 -16.46 -3.42 -14.11
CA GLY A 149 -17.83 -3.33 -14.64
C GLY A 149 -18.50 -4.70 -14.76
N ASP A 150 -17.73 -5.71 -15.16
CA ASP A 150 -18.23 -7.08 -15.30
C ASP A 150 -18.28 -7.81 -13.95
N GLU A 151 -17.28 -7.67 -13.07
CA GLU A 151 -17.30 -8.33 -11.76
C GLU A 151 -18.42 -7.83 -10.84
N SER A 152 -18.68 -6.53 -10.80
CA SER A 152 -19.78 -5.96 -9.99
C SER A 152 -21.14 -6.55 -10.37
N ARG A 153 -21.36 -6.81 -11.66
CA ARG A 153 -22.55 -7.50 -12.19
C ARG A 153 -22.57 -8.97 -11.83
N LEU A 154 -21.42 -9.66 -11.85
CA LEU A 154 -21.31 -11.07 -11.48
C LEU A 154 -21.57 -11.29 -9.99
N VAL A 155 -20.96 -10.49 -9.12
CA VAL A 155 -21.14 -10.55 -7.67
C VAL A 155 -22.61 -10.29 -7.30
N GLY A 156 -23.25 -9.29 -7.92
CA GLY A 156 -24.69 -9.04 -7.75
C GLY A 156 -25.56 -10.24 -8.14
N LYS A 157 -25.26 -10.89 -9.27
CA LYS A 157 -25.96 -12.13 -9.69
C LYS A 157 -25.71 -13.30 -8.75
N LEU A 158 -24.50 -13.43 -8.21
CA LEU A 158 -24.13 -14.50 -7.27
C LEU A 158 -24.93 -14.36 -5.98
N PHE A 159 -24.99 -13.15 -5.41
CA PHE A 159 -25.78 -12.87 -4.21
C PHE A 159 -27.27 -13.11 -4.43
N ALA A 160 -27.82 -12.66 -5.56
CA ALA A 160 -29.23 -12.92 -5.89
C ALA A 160 -29.53 -14.43 -6.01
N LYS A 161 -28.60 -15.21 -6.56
CA LYS A 161 -28.74 -16.67 -6.70
C LYS A 161 -28.61 -17.39 -5.35
N ILE A 162 -27.75 -16.93 -4.46
CA ILE A 162 -27.62 -17.44 -3.09
C ILE A 162 -28.89 -17.15 -2.31
N GLU A 163 -29.40 -15.93 -2.40
CA GLU A 163 -30.64 -15.48 -1.74
C GLU A 163 -31.84 -16.31 -2.20
N GLN A 164 -31.96 -16.55 -3.51
CA GLN A 164 -33.03 -17.36 -4.08
C GLN A 164 -32.95 -18.84 -3.64
N LYS A 165 -31.73 -19.39 -3.48
CA LYS A 165 -31.54 -20.80 -3.10
C LYS A 165 -31.66 -21.07 -1.61
N THR A 166 -31.26 -20.14 -0.75
CA THR A 166 -31.21 -20.39 0.69
C THR A 166 -32.51 -20.03 1.41
N GLY A 167 -33.34 -19.12 0.87
CA GLY A 167 -34.62 -18.73 1.49
C GLY A 167 -34.51 -18.18 2.91
N LYS A 168 -33.29 -17.96 3.41
CA LYS A 168 -32.98 -17.40 4.74
C LYS A 168 -32.78 -15.90 4.64
N SER A 169 -33.02 -15.18 5.73
CA SER A 169 -32.74 -13.74 5.79
C SER A 169 -31.24 -13.49 5.56
N ARG A 170 -30.90 -12.44 4.79
CA ARG A 170 -29.52 -12.07 4.42
C ARG A 170 -28.58 -12.02 5.62
N TYR A 171 -29.09 -11.56 6.76
CA TYR A 171 -28.36 -11.47 8.02
C TYR A 171 -27.95 -12.84 8.56
N GLN A 172 -28.86 -13.82 8.60
CA GLN A 172 -28.54 -15.16 9.12
C GLN A 172 -27.53 -15.88 8.24
N ALA A 173 -27.63 -15.75 6.91
CA ALA A 173 -26.66 -16.30 5.99
C ALA A 173 -25.27 -15.67 6.16
N ALA A 174 -25.21 -14.34 6.34
CA ALA A 174 -23.97 -13.61 6.58
C ALA A 174 -23.31 -14.02 7.91
N VAL A 175 -24.08 -14.17 8.99
CA VAL A 175 -23.56 -14.62 10.30
C VAL A 175 -23.00 -16.04 10.19
N MET A 176 -23.71 -16.96 9.54
CA MET A 176 -23.21 -18.32 9.33
C MET A 176 -21.91 -18.33 8.51
N LEU A 177 -21.84 -17.53 7.45
CA LEU A 177 -20.63 -17.40 6.63
C LEU A 177 -19.47 -16.82 7.44
N ALA A 178 -19.72 -15.79 8.27
CA ALA A 178 -18.71 -15.19 9.13
C ALA A 178 -18.16 -16.20 10.14
N ILE A 179 -19.01 -17.03 10.76
CA ILE A 179 -18.58 -18.10 11.68
C ILE A 179 -17.68 -19.10 10.93
N VAL A 180 -18.08 -19.55 9.74
CA VAL A 180 -17.28 -20.47 8.92
C VAL A 180 -15.93 -19.86 8.57
N ILE A 181 -15.90 -18.59 8.14
CA ILE A 181 -14.66 -17.87 7.85
C ILE A 181 -13.77 -17.79 9.09
N CYS A 182 -14.32 -17.43 10.26
CA CYS A 182 -13.57 -17.37 11.51
C CYS A 182 -12.94 -18.72 11.87
N VAL A 183 -13.68 -19.83 11.71
CA VAL A 183 -13.13 -21.18 11.93
C VAL A 183 -12.02 -21.50 10.93
N LEU A 184 -12.23 -21.18 9.64
CA LEU A 184 -11.21 -21.39 8.60
C LEU A 184 -9.94 -20.58 8.86
N LEU A 185 -10.06 -19.36 9.40
CA LEU A 185 -8.91 -18.52 9.76
C LEU A 185 -8.11 -19.06 10.95
N ILE A 186 -8.69 -19.94 11.78
CA ILE A 186 -7.99 -20.56 12.91
C ILE A 186 -7.30 -21.86 12.49
N VAL A 187 -8.00 -22.69 11.70
CA VAL A 187 -7.60 -24.10 11.50
C VAL A 187 -6.92 -24.32 10.14
N SER A 188 -7.11 -23.44 9.15
CA SER A 188 -6.61 -23.67 7.80
C SER A 188 -5.12 -23.32 7.64
N PRO A 189 -4.32 -24.18 6.98
CA PRO A 189 -2.96 -23.84 6.55
C PRO A 189 -2.91 -22.60 5.62
N GLY A 190 -4.02 -22.31 4.94
CA GLY A 190 -4.18 -21.15 4.06
C GLY A 190 -4.82 -19.93 4.72
N ALA A 191 -4.91 -19.88 6.06
CA ALA A 191 -5.58 -18.78 6.79
C ALA A 191 -5.03 -17.40 6.40
N GLY A 192 -3.73 -17.28 6.18
CA GLY A 192 -3.11 -16.03 5.76
C GLY A 192 -3.55 -15.56 4.39
N LEU A 193 -3.63 -16.46 3.41
CA LEU A 193 -4.14 -16.15 2.08
C LEU A 193 -5.62 -15.76 2.15
N LEU A 194 -6.43 -16.53 2.88
CA LEU A 194 -7.86 -16.24 3.06
C LEU A 194 -8.08 -14.86 3.69
N CYS A 195 -7.35 -14.54 4.77
CA CYS A 195 -7.41 -13.23 5.41
C CYS A 195 -7.04 -12.12 4.43
N ASN A 196 -5.97 -12.30 3.65
CA ASN A 196 -5.55 -11.29 2.67
C ASN A 196 -6.58 -11.12 1.54
N CYS A 197 -7.23 -12.20 1.08
CA CYS A 197 -8.31 -12.11 0.10
C CYS A 197 -9.49 -11.27 0.63
N ILE A 198 -9.85 -11.43 1.90
CA ILE A 198 -10.92 -10.63 2.53
C ILE A 198 -10.51 -9.17 2.65
N CYS A 199 -9.30 -8.91 3.15
CA CYS A 199 -8.79 -7.55 3.33
C CYS A 199 -8.56 -6.84 2.00
N VAL A 200 -8.23 -7.53 0.91
CA VAL A 200 -8.02 -6.89 -0.39
C VAL A 200 -9.32 -6.79 -1.17
N GLY A 201 -10.10 -7.87 -1.24
CA GLY A 201 -11.21 -8.01 -2.18
C GLY A 201 -12.31 -6.96 -2.02
N TYR A 202 -12.94 -6.90 -0.85
CA TYR A 202 -14.04 -5.95 -0.62
C TYR A 202 -13.54 -4.48 -0.65
N PRO A 203 -12.47 -4.11 0.07
CA PRO A 203 -11.92 -2.76 0.02
C PRO A 203 -11.49 -2.31 -1.37
N ALA A 204 -10.87 -3.18 -2.18
CA ALA A 204 -10.51 -2.86 -3.56
C ALA A 204 -11.75 -2.54 -4.39
N MET A 205 -12.76 -3.42 -4.39
CA MET A 205 -14.00 -3.16 -5.13
C MET A 205 -14.64 -1.82 -4.74
N LYS A 206 -14.75 -1.53 -3.44
CA LYS A 206 -15.35 -0.28 -2.97
C LYS A 206 -14.52 0.96 -3.29
N THR A 207 -13.19 0.88 -3.10
CA THR A 207 -12.25 1.93 -3.49
C THR A 207 -12.41 2.28 -4.97
N LEU A 208 -12.46 1.26 -5.83
CA LEU A 208 -12.57 1.44 -7.27
C LEU A 208 -13.90 2.06 -7.67
N ILE A 209 -15.03 1.61 -7.11
CA ILE A 209 -16.35 2.22 -7.35
C ILE A 209 -16.36 3.70 -6.94
N GLU A 210 -15.77 4.04 -5.79
CA GLU A 210 -15.75 5.42 -5.28
C GLU A 210 -14.79 6.33 -6.06
N MET A 211 -13.77 5.77 -6.71
CA MET A 211 -12.95 6.51 -7.67
C MET A 211 -13.71 6.89 -8.96
N GLN A 212 -14.82 6.20 -9.26
CA GLN A 212 -15.67 6.51 -10.42
C GLN A 212 -16.70 7.60 -10.12
N SER A 213 -17.13 7.74 -8.86
CA SER A 213 -18.06 8.80 -8.48
C SER A 213 -17.39 10.17 -8.59
N SER A 214 -18.11 11.16 -9.14
CA SER A 214 -17.65 12.55 -9.25
C SER A 214 -17.44 13.22 -7.89
N GLU A 215 -18.06 12.66 -6.86
CA GLU A 215 -17.96 13.06 -5.46
C GLU A 215 -16.86 12.24 -4.76
N ASN A 216 -15.66 12.82 -4.62
CA ASN A 216 -14.52 12.22 -3.90
C ASN A 216 -14.73 12.16 -2.37
N VAL A 217 -15.96 11.89 -1.90
CA VAL A 217 -16.40 12.13 -0.51
C VAL A 217 -15.64 11.28 0.51
N ASN A 218 -15.06 10.17 0.09
CA ASN A 218 -14.41 9.19 0.98
C ASN A 218 -12.93 8.92 0.66
N CYS A 219 -12.28 9.77 -0.13
CA CYS A 219 -10.87 9.58 -0.53
C CYS A 219 -9.97 9.30 0.69
N LYS A 220 -10.15 10.07 1.77
CA LYS A 220 -9.36 9.93 3.01
C LYS A 220 -9.58 8.58 3.73
N GLN A 221 -10.81 8.07 3.74
CA GLN A 221 -11.14 6.79 4.38
C GLN A 221 -10.36 5.65 3.71
N TRP A 222 -10.41 5.55 2.39
CA TRP A 222 -9.73 4.49 1.65
C TRP A 222 -8.22 4.67 1.60
N MET A 223 -7.71 5.90 1.45
CA MET A 223 -6.27 6.14 1.53
C MET A 223 -5.71 5.73 2.89
N THR A 224 -6.41 6.05 3.98
CA THR A 224 -5.98 5.63 5.33
C THR A 224 -6.01 4.11 5.48
N TYR A 225 -7.10 3.47 5.03
CA TYR A 225 -7.23 2.02 5.02
C TYR A 225 -6.03 1.36 4.35
N TRP A 226 -5.71 1.81 3.15
CA TRP A 226 -4.65 1.22 2.34
C TRP A 226 -3.25 1.50 2.87
N VAL A 227 -3.00 2.68 3.43
CA VAL A 227 -1.72 2.98 4.10
C VAL A 227 -1.51 2.04 5.29
N ILE A 228 -2.55 1.83 6.12
CA ILE A 228 -2.49 0.89 7.24
C ILE A 228 -2.27 -0.53 6.74
N PHE A 229 -2.99 -0.95 5.70
CA PHE A 229 -2.79 -2.25 5.06
C PHE A 229 -1.35 -2.42 4.56
N GLY A 230 -0.80 -1.37 3.94
CA GLY A 230 0.60 -1.27 3.54
C GLY A 230 1.55 -1.53 4.71
N PHE A 231 1.44 -0.79 5.81
CA PHE A 231 2.29 -1.01 6.99
C PHE A 231 2.13 -2.40 7.61
N PHE A 232 0.90 -2.93 7.64
CA PHE A 232 0.64 -4.30 8.09
C PHE A 232 1.38 -5.35 7.26
N ARG A 233 1.76 -5.05 6.00
CA ARG A 233 2.62 -5.93 5.21
C ARG A 233 3.98 -6.20 5.86
N LEU A 234 4.53 -5.20 6.57
CA LEU A 234 5.80 -5.34 7.28
C LEU A 234 5.66 -6.23 8.51
N VAL A 235 4.53 -6.12 9.22
CA VAL A 235 4.18 -7.00 10.33
C VAL A 235 3.92 -8.43 9.84
N ASP A 236 3.21 -8.55 8.71
CA ASP A 236 2.88 -9.80 8.05
C ASP A 236 4.10 -10.63 7.65
N TYR A 237 5.25 -9.99 7.44
CA TYR A 237 6.51 -10.69 7.21
C TYR A 237 6.85 -11.64 8.37
N PHE A 238 6.42 -11.30 9.60
CA PHE A 238 6.59 -12.11 10.80
C PHE A 238 5.31 -12.88 11.19
N ALA A 239 4.29 -12.92 10.34
CA ALA A 239 2.98 -13.47 10.68
C ALA A 239 3.04 -14.94 11.09
N GLU A 240 3.94 -15.74 10.51
CA GLU A 240 4.09 -17.15 10.90
C GLU A 240 4.55 -17.29 12.35
N CYS A 241 5.61 -16.55 12.72
CA CYS A 241 6.09 -16.50 14.10
C CYS A 241 5.01 -15.98 15.06
N ILE A 242 4.29 -14.92 14.67
CA ILE A 242 3.21 -14.35 15.49
C ILE A 242 2.07 -15.35 15.66
N SER A 243 1.67 -16.04 14.58
CA SER A 243 0.57 -17.01 14.60
C SER A 243 0.92 -18.25 15.41
N PHE A 244 2.21 -18.64 15.43
CA PHE A 244 2.69 -19.72 16.27
C PHE A 244 2.53 -19.39 17.77
N ILE A 245 2.80 -18.14 18.17
CA ILE A 245 2.65 -17.68 19.56
C ILE A 245 1.18 -17.39 19.90
N ILE A 246 0.44 -16.81 18.96
CA ILE A 246 -0.95 -16.37 19.10
C ILE A 246 -1.79 -17.03 17.99
N PRO A 247 -2.37 -18.22 18.22
CA PRO A 247 -3.13 -18.96 17.21
C PRO A 247 -4.35 -18.22 16.63
N ILE A 248 -4.84 -17.19 17.34
CA ILE A 248 -5.96 -16.34 16.91
C ILE A 248 -5.53 -15.09 16.13
N TYR A 249 -4.26 -14.98 15.73
CA TYR A 249 -3.72 -13.82 15.00
C TYR A 249 -4.52 -13.49 13.72
N TRP A 250 -4.80 -14.49 12.87
CA TRP A 250 -5.51 -14.28 11.61
C TRP A 250 -6.96 -13.78 11.80
N PRO A 251 -7.78 -14.38 12.69
CA PRO A 251 -9.06 -13.81 13.06
C PRO A 251 -8.97 -12.37 13.59
N LEU A 252 -8.04 -12.08 14.49
CA LEU A 252 -7.89 -10.74 15.07
C LEU A 252 -7.54 -9.70 14.01
N LYS A 253 -6.59 -10.04 13.12
CA LYS A 253 -6.23 -9.20 11.98
C LYS A 253 -7.45 -8.97 11.08
N CYS A 254 -8.18 -10.03 10.73
CA CYS A 254 -9.35 -9.94 9.88
C CYS A 254 -10.43 -9.03 10.50
N ILE A 255 -10.74 -9.20 11.79
CA ILE A 255 -11.70 -8.36 12.51
C ILE A 255 -11.26 -6.89 12.51
N PHE A 256 -9.98 -6.63 12.77
CA PHE A 256 -9.42 -5.28 12.73
C PHE A 256 -9.60 -4.63 11.35
N PHE A 257 -9.28 -5.33 10.27
CA PHE A 257 -9.46 -4.80 8.91
C PHE A 257 -10.93 -4.66 8.51
N VAL A 258 -11.80 -5.57 8.94
CA VAL A 258 -13.26 -5.45 8.75
C VAL A 258 -13.77 -4.17 9.40
N TRP A 259 -13.37 -3.91 10.65
CA TRP A 259 -13.70 -2.66 11.32
C TRP A 259 -13.15 -1.44 10.57
N LEU A 260 -11.94 -1.54 10.01
CA LEU A 260 -11.29 -0.44 9.28
C LEU A 260 -12.01 -0.05 8.00
N PHE A 261 -12.48 -1.03 7.21
CA PHE A 261 -13.15 -0.78 5.92
C PHE A 261 -14.67 -0.66 6.00
N THR A 262 -15.29 -1.03 7.13
CA THR A 262 -16.76 -1.01 7.25
C THR A 262 -17.26 0.44 7.21
N PRO A 263 -18.11 0.81 6.23
CA PRO A 263 -18.56 2.21 6.06
C PRO A 263 -19.28 2.76 7.29
N SER A 264 -20.01 1.91 8.01
CA SER A 264 -20.76 2.28 9.23
C SER A 264 -19.87 2.63 10.43
N CYS A 265 -18.60 2.19 10.43
CA CYS A 265 -17.68 2.41 11.55
C CYS A 265 -16.71 3.58 11.30
N LEU A 266 -16.54 4.02 10.05
CA LEU A 266 -15.57 5.06 9.64
C LEU A 266 -14.17 4.88 10.27
N GLY A 267 -13.76 3.62 10.52
CA GLY A 267 -12.57 3.31 11.32
C GLY A 267 -11.28 3.89 10.73
N GLY A 268 -11.18 3.95 9.40
CA GLY A 268 -10.09 4.60 8.69
C GLY A 268 -10.01 6.10 8.97
N ALA A 269 -11.12 6.82 8.79
CA ALA A 269 -11.20 8.25 9.07
C ALA A 269 -10.92 8.58 10.55
N THR A 270 -11.47 7.79 11.49
CA THR A 270 -11.22 7.97 12.92
C THR A 270 -9.73 7.78 13.27
N LEU A 271 -9.07 6.76 12.70
CA LEU A 271 -7.63 6.57 12.92
C LEU A 271 -6.80 7.69 12.31
N TYR A 272 -7.20 8.20 11.14
CA TYR A 272 -6.53 9.34 10.51
C TYR A 272 -6.56 10.57 11.41
N GLU A 273 -7.75 10.97 11.85
CA GLU A 273 -7.93 12.17 12.69
C GLU A 273 -7.22 12.03 14.04
N LYS A 274 -7.33 10.86 14.68
CA LYS A 274 -6.81 10.65 16.03
C LYS A 274 -5.29 10.47 16.09
N PHE A 275 -4.70 9.76 15.13
CA PHE A 275 -3.29 9.38 15.20
C PHE A 275 -2.42 10.09 14.15
N PHE A 276 -2.87 10.17 12.90
CA PHE A 276 -2.02 10.69 11.82
C PHE A 276 -2.04 12.21 11.77
N GLN A 277 -3.21 12.84 11.91
CA GLN A 277 -3.32 14.30 11.89
C GLN A 277 -2.61 14.92 13.09
N SER A 278 -2.87 14.44 14.31
CA SER A 278 -2.25 14.97 15.54
C SER A 278 -0.72 14.88 15.52
N ARG A 279 -0.17 13.73 15.09
CA ARG A 279 1.29 13.50 15.14
C ARG A 279 2.04 14.25 14.05
N TYR A 280 1.41 14.44 12.89
CA TYR A 280 2.01 15.20 11.81
C TYR A 280 1.98 16.71 12.08
N SER A 281 0.91 17.24 12.69
CA SER A 281 0.89 18.65 13.12
C SER A 281 1.96 18.96 14.17
N GLU A 282 2.24 18.02 15.10
CA GLU A 282 3.36 18.14 16.03
C GLU A 282 4.71 18.14 15.31
N PHE A 283 4.90 17.28 14.31
CA PHE A 283 6.14 17.22 13.53
C PHE A 283 6.39 18.52 12.74
N ILE A 284 5.36 19.09 12.11
CA ILE A 284 5.47 20.39 11.44
C ILE A 284 5.72 21.51 12.45
N SER A 285 4.99 21.56 13.56
CA SER A 285 5.20 22.58 14.60
C SER A 285 6.62 22.54 15.17
N GLY A 286 7.18 21.35 15.38
CA GLY A 286 8.56 21.14 15.80
C GLY A 286 9.59 21.55 14.73
N CYS A 287 9.29 21.35 13.45
CA CYS A 287 10.12 21.85 12.35
C CYS A 287 10.10 23.38 12.24
N THR A 288 8.95 24.03 12.41
CA THR A 288 8.84 25.50 12.34
C THR A 288 9.56 26.19 13.49
N THR A 289 9.41 25.67 14.73
CA THR A 289 10.15 26.19 15.90
C THR A 289 11.65 25.96 15.78
N ALA A 290 12.09 24.83 15.22
CA ALA A 290 13.51 24.60 14.97
C ALA A 290 14.12 25.58 13.95
N VAL A 291 13.34 26.04 12.97
CA VAL A 291 13.79 27.03 11.97
C VAL A 291 13.89 28.42 12.59
N GLU A 292 12.92 28.85 13.40
CA GLU A 292 12.93 30.16 14.08
C GLU A 292 14.07 30.30 15.11
N ILE A 293 14.50 29.20 15.74
CA ILE A 293 15.61 29.22 16.70
C ILE A 293 16.99 29.29 16.00
N THR A 294 17.05 28.99 14.70
CA THR A 294 18.30 29.02 13.90
C THR A 294 18.47 30.25 13.01
N THR A 295 17.53 31.20 13.05
CA THR A 295 17.61 32.54 12.41
C THR A 295 17.82 33.61 13.45
#